data_AF-G9PGC1-F1
#
_entry.id   AF-G9PGC1-F1
#
_cell.length_a   1.000
_cell.length_b   1.000
_cell.length_c   1.000
_cell.angle_alpha   90.00
_cell.angle_beta   90.00
_cell.angle_gamma   90.00
#
_symmetry.space_group_name_H-M   'P 1'
#
loop_
_entity.id
_entity.type
_entity.pdbx_description
1 polymer ?
#
loop_
_entity_poly.entity_id
_entity_poly.type
_entity_poly.pdbx_seq_one_letter_code
_entity_poly.pdbx_strand_id
1 'polypeptide(L)'
;MKKTSAFMAVMACTALALSGCGNSVSDDRAQAYASLSSMTSLSSSQAQEYKQRLTVAPDSAAIKSVLAEAKAANEERRADDAATAAKKAANEKIIKKTEAALSGTKLVGLSDECKGITVALNADKTVETEINVSPNNCIDPRGKNWKIAVEDWSEGKPVLRFANDPIPYIVTINGDGTVSLENSGVYKFTILKK
;
A
#
# COMPACT_ATOMS: atom_id res chain seq x y z
N MET A 1 16.96 37.39 -53.48
CA MET A 1 16.95 37.05 -54.92
C MET A 1 18.09 36.08 -55.22
N LYS A 2 18.07 35.40 -56.39
CA LYS A 2 18.77 34.14 -56.74
C LYS A 2 18.01 32.93 -56.13
N LYS A 3 17.28 32.06 -56.86
CA LYS A 3 17.51 31.38 -58.18
C LYS A 3 18.85 30.61 -58.17
N THR A 4 19.01 29.34 -58.55
CA THR A 4 18.17 28.28 -59.15
C THR A 4 18.91 26.93 -58.89
N SER A 5 18.42 25.70 -59.15
CA SER A 5 17.26 25.20 -59.90
C SER A 5 16.78 23.83 -59.36
N ALA A 6 15.81 23.19 -60.03
CA ALA A 6 15.46 21.78 -59.81
C ALA A 6 16.47 20.81 -60.46
N PHE A 7 16.63 19.62 -59.87
CA PHE A 7 17.14 18.42 -60.53
C PHE A 7 16.21 17.25 -60.21
N MET A 8 15.40 16.83 -61.19
CA MET A 8 14.90 15.45 -61.20
C MET A 8 16.06 14.54 -61.59
N ALA A 9 16.33 13.53 -60.78
CA ALA A 9 17.13 12.38 -61.17
C ALA A 9 16.39 11.11 -60.72
N VAL A 10 15.70 10.47 -61.66
CA VAL A 10 15.20 9.12 -61.49
C VAL A 10 16.39 8.18 -61.43
N MET A 11 16.53 7.38 -60.35
CA MET A 11 17.23 6.10 -60.44
C MET A 11 16.84 5.17 -59.29
N ALA A 12 16.47 3.94 -59.67
CA ALA A 12 16.42 2.73 -58.86
C ALA A 12 16.01 2.89 -57.38
N CYS A 13 14.72 2.70 -57.10
CA CYS A 13 14.33 2.13 -55.81
C CYS A 13 14.91 0.71 -55.77
N THR A 14 16.09 0.57 -55.17
CA THR A 14 16.78 -0.71 -54.99
C THR A 14 15.87 -1.64 -54.22
N ALA A 15 15.49 -2.74 -54.85
CA ALA A 15 14.93 -3.88 -54.14
C ALA A 15 16.00 -4.46 -53.23
N LEU A 16 16.16 -3.88 -52.03
CA LEU A 16 16.78 -4.56 -50.90
C LEU A 16 15.85 -5.69 -50.46
N ALA A 17 15.89 -6.78 -51.22
CA ALA A 17 15.66 -8.11 -50.72
C ALA A 17 16.79 -8.43 -49.71
N LEU A 18 16.75 -7.77 -48.55
CA LEU A 18 17.67 -8.03 -47.46
C LEU A 18 17.25 -9.36 -46.84
N SER A 19 17.93 -10.43 -47.25
CA SER A 19 17.70 -11.79 -46.79
C SER A 19 18.03 -11.93 -45.31
N GLY A 20 17.04 -11.68 -44.46
CA GLY A 20 16.99 -12.02 -43.05
C GLY A 20 15.53 -12.23 -42.68
N CYS A 21 15.19 -13.40 -42.15
CA CYS A 21 13.81 -13.79 -41.88
C CYS A 21 13.19 -12.94 -40.74
N GLY A 22 12.67 -11.76 -41.09
CA GLY A 22 11.77 -11.02 -40.21
C GLY A 22 10.48 -11.80 -40.02
N ASN A 23 10.05 -11.96 -38.77
CA ASN A 23 8.71 -12.44 -38.43
C ASN A 23 7.64 -11.69 -39.24
N SER A 24 6.58 -12.39 -39.64
CA SER A 24 5.40 -11.70 -40.16
C SER A 24 4.71 -10.90 -39.06
N VAL A 25 3.86 -9.94 -39.44
CA VAL A 25 2.97 -9.22 -38.51
C VAL A 25 2.09 -10.19 -37.70
N SER A 26 1.79 -11.38 -38.25
CA SER A 26 1.06 -12.44 -37.54
C SER A 26 1.91 -13.10 -36.45
N ASP A 27 3.17 -13.41 -36.75
CA ASP A 27 4.10 -14.06 -35.81
C ASP A 27 4.49 -13.11 -34.67
N ASP A 28 4.77 -11.85 -35.00
CA ASP A 28 5.00 -10.79 -34.01
C ASP A 28 3.77 -10.60 -33.10
N ARG A 29 2.55 -10.65 -33.65
CA ARG A 29 1.31 -10.57 -32.85
C ARG A 29 1.12 -11.80 -31.95
N ALA A 30 1.39 -13.00 -32.45
CA ALA A 30 1.33 -14.23 -31.67
C ALA A 30 2.35 -14.22 -30.50
N GLN A 31 3.59 -13.79 -30.77
CA GLN A 31 4.62 -13.62 -29.75
C GLN A 31 4.23 -12.55 -28.71
N ALA A 32 3.62 -11.45 -29.14
CA ALA A 32 3.13 -10.41 -28.25
C ALA A 32 1.99 -10.90 -27.34
N TYR A 33 1.05 -11.71 -27.85
CA TYR A 33 0.02 -12.33 -27.00
C TYR A 33 0.57 -13.35 -26.01
N ALA A 34 1.53 -14.18 -26.40
CA ALA A 34 2.20 -15.11 -25.49
C ALA A 34 2.92 -14.33 -24.37
N SER A 35 3.64 -13.27 -24.74
CA SER A 35 4.32 -12.38 -23.80
C SER A 35 3.33 -11.71 -22.84
N LEU A 36 2.24 -11.12 -23.35
CA LEU A 36 1.19 -10.47 -22.56
C LEU A 36 0.49 -11.45 -21.61
N SER A 37 0.26 -12.69 -22.05
CA SER A 37 -0.37 -13.73 -21.21
C SER A 37 0.52 -14.19 -20.05
N SER A 38 1.83 -13.94 -20.12
CA SER A 38 2.79 -14.20 -19.03
C SER A 38 2.94 -13.04 -18.03
N MET A 39 2.30 -11.89 -18.28
CA MET A 39 2.35 -10.71 -17.42
C MET A 39 1.35 -10.83 -16.27
N THR A 40 1.84 -11.24 -15.10
CA THR A 40 1.00 -11.55 -13.93
C THR A 40 0.60 -10.35 -13.08
N SER A 41 1.23 -9.18 -13.26
CA SER A 41 0.96 -7.98 -12.45
C SER A 41 -0.05 -7.03 -13.10
N LEU A 42 -0.37 -7.21 -14.39
CA LEU A 42 -1.48 -6.49 -15.04
C LEU A 42 -2.83 -6.94 -14.47
N SER A 43 -3.80 -6.02 -14.42
CA SER A 43 -5.17 -6.38 -14.06
C SER A 43 -5.86 -7.06 -15.25
N SER A 44 -6.95 -7.77 -14.99
CA SER A 44 -7.80 -8.34 -16.05
C SER A 44 -8.26 -7.30 -17.08
N SER A 45 -8.52 -6.05 -16.66
CA SER A 45 -8.88 -4.96 -17.56
C SER A 45 -7.70 -4.45 -18.39
N GLN A 46 -6.54 -4.19 -17.76
CA GLN A 46 -5.33 -3.75 -18.47
C GLN A 46 -4.86 -4.80 -19.48
N ALA A 47 -4.84 -6.08 -19.10
CA ALA A 47 -4.48 -7.18 -19.99
C ALA A 47 -5.45 -7.30 -21.19
N GLN A 48 -6.74 -7.06 -21.00
CA GLN A 48 -7.72 -7.03 -22.10
C GLN A 48 -7.51 -5.82 -23.02
N GLU A 49 -7.22 -4.64 -22.47
CA GLU A 49 -6.91 -3.44 -23.26
C GLU A 49 -5.69 -3.65 -24.15
N TYR A 50 -4.56 -4.09 -23.60
CA TYR A 50 -3.36 -4.40 -24.38
C TYR A 50 -3.63 -5.51 -25.42
N LYS A 51 -4.44 -6.52 -25.11
CA LYS A 51 -4.85 -7.55 -26.07
C LYS A 51 -5.63 -6.96 -27.24
N GLN A 52 -6.57 -6.04 -26.98
CA GLN A 52 -7.32 -5.35 -28.04
C GLN A 52 -6.39 -4.47 -28.88
N ARG A 53 -5.48 -3.70 -28.24
CA ARG A 53 -4.48 -2.87 -28.93
C ARG A 53 -3.55 -3.71 -29.84
N LEU A 54 -3.12 -4.89 -29.38
CA LEU A 54 -2.35 -5.86 -30.20
C LEU A 54 -3.17 -6.44 -31.36
N THR A 55 -4.49 -6.60 -31.19
CA THR A 55 -5.39 -7.09 -32.25
C THR A 55 -5.42 -6.10 -33.41
N VAL A 56 -5.60 -4.80 -33.11
CA VAL A 56 -5.80 -3.74 -34.11
C VAL A 56 -4.50 -3.09 -34.59
N ALA A 57 -3.35 -3.44 -34.00
CA ALA A 57 -2.04 -2.90 -34.41
C ALA A 57 -1.75 -3.24 -35.89
N PRO A 58 -1.48 -2.23 -36.74
CA PRO A 58 -1.41 -2.41 -38.20
C PRO A 58 -0.15 -3.14 -38.68
N ASP A 59 0.95 -3.03 -37.94
CA ASP A 59 2.27 -3.54 -38.34
C ASP A 59 3.11 -3.99 -37.14
N SER A 60 4.26 -4.59 -37.44
CA SER A 60 5.24 -5.09 -36.46
C SER A 60 5.80 -4.01 -35.53
N ALA A 61 5.94 -2.76 -35.96
CA ALA A 61 6.45 -1.68 -35.12
C ALA A 61 5.38 -1.26 -34.09
N ALA A 62 4.12 -1.13 -34.53
CA ALA A 62 2.99 -0.88 -33.64
C ALA A 62 2.81 -2.02 -32.61
N ILE A 63 2.90 -3.29 -33.03
CA ILE A 63 2.86 -4.46 -32.13
C ILE A 63 3.98 -4.37 -31.08
N LYS A 64 5.22 -4.07 -31.49
CA LYS A 64 6.36 -3.94 -30.59
C LYS A 64 6.21 -2.77 -29.62
N SER A 65 5.64 -1.65 -30.05
CA SER A 65 5.31 -0.51 -29.17
C SER A 65 4.30 -0.91 -28.09
N VAL A 66 3.16 -1.48 -28.48
CA VAL A 66 2.11 -1.91 -27.54
C VAL A 66 2.64 -2.95 -26.55
N LEU A 67 3.49 -3.89 -27.01
CA LEU A 67 4.11 -4.88 -26.13
C LEU A 67 5.14 -4.25 -25.17
N ALA A 68 5.89 -3.23 -25.61
CA ALA A 68 6.83 -2.51 -24.75
C ALA A 68 6.11 -1.72 -23.65
N GLU A 69 5.01 -1.04 -23.99
CA GLU A 69 4.13 -0.37 -23.02
C GLU A 69 3.55 -1.37 -22.00
N ALA A 70 3.03 -2.52 -22.45
CA ALA A 70 2.51 -3.55 -21.56
C ALA A 70 3.57 -4.11 -20.60
N LYS A 71 4.82 -4.28 -21.07
CA LYS A 71 5.96 -4.68 -20.23
C LYS A 71 6.28 -3.62 -19.18
N ALA A 72 6.31 -2.34 -19.56
CA ALA A 72 6.57 -1.24 -18.63
C ALA A 72 5.49 -1.15 -17.54
N ALA A 73 4.21 -1.17 -17.93
CA ALA A 73 3.09 -1.14 -16.99
C ALA A 73 3.04 -2.37 -16.07
N ASN A 74 3.41 -3.56 -16.57
CA ASN A 74 3.52 -4.75 -15.73
C ASN A 74 4.66 -4.61 -14.69
N GLU A 75 5.80 -4.02 -15.07
CA GLU A 75 6.93 -3.83 -14.18
C GLU A 75 6.64 -2.78 -13.09
N GLU A 76 6.03 -1.65 -13.46
CA GLU A 76 5.56 -0.61 -12.54
C GLU A 76 4.59 -1.19 -11.51
N ARG A 77 3.56 -1.92 -11.98
CA ARG A 77 2.59 -2.60 -11.11
C ARG A 77 3.23 -3.64 -10.19
N ARG A 78 4.25 -4.36 -10.68
CA ARG A 78 5.03 -5.30 -9.85
C ARG A 78 5.80 -4.59 -8.73
N ALA A 79 6.35 -3.40 -9.00
CA ALA A 79 7.02 -2.59 -8.00
C ALA A 79 6.02 -2.05 -6.96
N ASP A 80 4.86 -1.57 -7.38
CA ASP A 80 3.78 -1.08 -6.49
C ASP A 80 3.20 -2.20 -5.60
N ASP A 81 2.96 -3.38 -6.17
CA ASP A 81 2.50 -4.57 -5.44
C ASP A 81 3.54 -4.97 -4.37
N ALA A 82 4.83 -4.95 -4.72
CA ALA A 82 5.93 -5.26 -3.81
C ALA A 82 6.08 -4.20 -2.69
N ALA A 83 5.95 -2.90 -3.02
CA ALA A 83 5.97 -1.81 -2.04
C ALA A 83 4.78 -1.90 -1.08
N THR A 84 3.59 -2.21 -1.59
CA THR A 84 2.36 -2.43 -0.81
C THR A 84 2.52 -3.63 0.13
N ALA A 85 3.06 -4.75 -0.35
CA ALA A 85 3.35 -5.92 0.47
C ALA A 85 4.38 -5.62 1.57
N ALA A 86 5.44 -4.86 1.25
CA ALA A 86 6.44 -4.43 2.23
C ALA A 86 5.85 -3.51 3.31
N LYS A 87 5.03 -2.51 2.94
CA LYS A 87 4.30 -1.64 3.89
C LYS A 87 3.40 -2.47 4.81
N LYS A 88 2.63 -3.41 4.25
CA LYS A 88 1.77 -4.32 5.04
C LYS A 88 2.58 -5.15 6.03
N ALA A 89 3.69 -5.76 5.60
CA ALA A 89 4.55 -6.57 6.45
C ALA A 89 5.26 -5.74 7.55
N ALA A 90 5.61 -4.48 7.28
CA ALA A 90 6.14 -3.56 8.29
C ALA A 90 5.06 -3.21 9.33
N ASN A 91 3.86 -2.82 8.88
CA ASN A 91 2.72 -2.52 9.74
C ASN A 91 2.33 -3.72 10.63
N GLU A 92 2.33 -4.93 10.08
CA GLU A 92 2.00 -6.15 10.85
C GLU A 92 3.02 -6.41 11.98
N LYS A 93 4.31 -6.14 11.76
CA LYS A 93 5.34 -6.21 12.83
C LYS A 93 5.09 -5.16 13.91
N ILE A 94 4.70 -3.95 13.54
CA ILE A 94 4.37 -2.85 14.46
C ILE A 94 3.14 -3.23 15.31
N ILE A 95 2.06 -3.70 14.67
CA ILE A 95 0.84 -4.18 15.34
C ILE A 95 1.18 -5.27 16.35
N LYS A 96 1.85 -6.36 15.90
CA LYS A 96 2.21 -7.49 16.77
C LYS A 96 3.08 -7.09 17.96
N LYS A 97 4.06 -6.20 17.77
CA LYS A 97 4.93 -5.71 18.84
C LYS A 97 4.16 -4.91 19.89
N THR A 98 3.33 -3.96 19.45
CA THR A 98 2.54 -3.11 20.36
C THR A 98 1.43 -3.91 21.06
N GLU A 99 0.80 -4.83 20.34
CA GLU A 99 -0.20 -5.73 20.91
C GLU A 99 0.42 -6.64 21.97
N ALA A 100 1.60 -7.23 21.74
CA ALA A 100 2.30 -8.03 22.74
C ALA A 100 2.72 -7.23 23.98
N ALA A 101 3.05 -5.95 23.83
CA ALA A 101 3.35 -5.07 24.96
C ALA A 101 2.12 -4.85 25.86
N LEU A 102 0.97 -4.56 25.25
CA LEU A 102 -0.28 -4.16 25.93
C LEU A 102 -1.21 -5.32 26.31
N SER A 103 -1.11 -6.49 25.66
CA SER A 103 -1.98 -7.63 25.93
C SER A 103 -1.72 -8.20 27.34
N GLY A 104 -2.79 -8.37 28.12
CA GLY A 104 -2.71 -8.82 29.51
C GLY A 104 -2.12 -7.75 30.44
N THR A 105 -2.50 -6.48 30.27
CA THR A 105 -1.99 -5.38 31.12
C THR A 105 -3.10 -4.57 31.78
N LYS A 106 -2.77 -3.96 32.92
CA LYS A 106 -3.55 -2.92 33.61
C LYS A 106 -2.81 -1.59 33.40
N LEU A 107 -3.40 -0.68 32.63
CA LEU A 107 -2.92 0.68 32.43
C LEU A 107 -3.43 1.56 33.56
N VAL A 108 -2.54 2.20 34.31
CA VAL A 108 -2.88 3.08 35.44
C VAL A 108 -2.49 4.51 35.09
N GLY A 109 -3.45 5.44 35.13
CA GLY A 109 -3.24 6.81 34.66
C GLY A 109 -2.22 7.59 35.50
N LEU A 110 -1.29 8.25 34.81
CA LEU A 110 -0.16 8.99 35.37
C LEU A 110 -0.31 10.51 35.18
N SER A 111 -0.81 10.95 34.01
CA SER A 111 -1.07 12.38 33.76
C SER A 111 -2.27 12.87 34.58
N ASP A 112 -2.34 14.18 34.84
CA ASP A 112 -3.30 14.76 35.79
C ASP A 112 -4.76 14.49 35.42
N GLU A 113 -5.07 14.46 34.12
CA GLU A 113 -6.40 14.16 33.57
C GLU A 113 -6.81 12.70 33.76
N CYS A 114 -5.81 11.81 33.93
CA CYS A 114 -5.97 10.36 33.97
C CYS A 114 -5.79 9.76 35.37
N LYS A 115 -5.40 10.55 36.37
CA LYS A 115 -5.28 10.10 37.77
C LYS A 115 -6.60 9.48 38.23
N GLY A 116 -6.55 8.33 38.90
CA GLY A 116 -7.76 7.60 39.31
C GLY A 116 -8.50 6.85 38.19
N ILE A 117 -7.98 6.88 36.95
CA ILE A 117 -8.43 6.02 35.85
C ILE A 117 -7.53 4.80 35.72
N THR A 118 -8.17 3.67 35.47
CA THR A 118 -7.56 2.39 35.15
C THR A 118 -8.23 1.83 33.90
N VAL A 119 -7.43 1.25 33.00
CA VAL A 119 -7.94 0.48 31.86
C VAL A 119 -7.17 -0.83 31.73
N ALA A 120 -7.87 -1.96 31.84
CA ALA A 120 -7.29 -3.27 31.64
C ALA A 120 -7.50 -3.74 30.21
N LEU A 121 -6.40 -4.03 29.52
CA LEU A 121 -6.37 -4.59 28.18
C LEU A 121 -6.15 -6.11 28.28
N ASN A 122 -7.24 -6.86 28.41
CA ASN A 122 -7.18 -8.30 28.64
C ASN A 122 -6.65 -9.07 27.41
N ALA A 123 -6.05 -10.24 27.66
CA ALA A 123 -5.41 -11.03 26.60
C ALA A 123 -6.39 -11.58 25.55
N ASP A 124 -7.64 -11.84 25.97
CA ASP A 124 -8.77 -12.26 25.13
C ASP A 124 -9.40 -11.11 24.31
N LYS A 125 -8.77 -9.94 24.31
CA LYS A 125 -9.22 -8.70 23.65
C LYS A 125 -10.47 -8.08 24.27
N THR A 126 -10.83 -8.43 25.50
CA THR A 126 -11.81 -7.64 26.28
C THR A 126 -11.14 -6.43 26.96
N VAL A 127 -11.92 -5.40 27.27
CA VAL A 127 -11.48 -4.25 28.07
C VAL A 127 -12.35 -4.10 29.32
N GLU A 128 -11.69 -3.82 30.45
CA GLU A 128 -12.34 -3.41 31.70
C GLU A 128 -11.83 -2.02 32.08
N THR A 129 -12.67 -1.19 32.68
CA THR A 129 -12.34 0.21 32.99
C THR A 129 -12.83 0.58 34.38
N GLU A 130 -11.97 1.23 35.17
CA GLU A 130 -12.33 1.83 36.46
C GLU A 130 -12.07 3.34 36.32
N ILE A 131 -13.12 4.17 36.36
CA ILE A 131 -13.03 5.62 36.19
C ILE A 131 -13.55 6.28 37.47
N ASN A 132 -12.65 6.79 38.30
CA ASN A 132 -12.98 7.39 39.60
C ASN A 132 -12.81 8.92 39.61
N VAL A 133 -12.98 9.57 38.45
CA VAL A 133 -12.87 11.03 38.28
C VAL A 133 -14.06 11.60 37.51
N SER A 134 -14.44 12.84 37.85
CA SER A 134 -15.50 13.58 37.19
C SER A 134 -15.15 15.08 37.17
N PRO A 135 -15.14 15.75 36.00
CA PRO A 135 -15.31 15.18 34.66
C PRO A 135 -14.13 14.28 34.25
N ASN A 136 -14.38 13.28 33.40
CA ASN A 136 -13.32 12.51 32.73
C ASN A 136 -12.90 13.23 31.44
N ASN A 137 -11.67 13.75 31.41
CA ASN A 137 -11.08 14.44 30.25
C ASN A 137 -9.93 13.63 29.60
N CYS A 138 -9.80 12.35 29.97
CA CYS A 138 -8.73 11.45 29.57
C CYS A 138 -9.22 10.42 28.55
N ILE A 139 -9.46 9.18 28.95
CA ILE A 139 -9.94 8.11 28.08
C ILE A 139 -11.25 7.53 28.61
N ASP A 140 -12.18 7.28 27.70
CA ASP A 140 -13.50 6.72 27.98
C ASP A 140 -13.82 5.60 26.96
N PRO A 141 -13.33 4.36 27.18
CA PRO A 141 -13.61 3.24 26.30
C PRO A 141 -15.11 2.85 26.32
N ARG A 142 -15.83 3.12 25.23
CA ARG A 142 -17.26 2.77 25.07
C ARG A 142 -17.47 1.32 24.67
N GLY A 143 -16.42 0.66 24.18
CA GLY A 143 -16.42 -0.73 23.75
C GLY A 143 -16.12 -1.72 24.87
N LYS A 144 -16.52 -2.98 24.68
CA LYS A 144 -16.07 -4.12 25.49
C LYS A 144 -14.82 -4.82 24.95
N ASN A 145 -14.30 -4.37 23.80
CA ASN A 145 -13.15 -4.98 23.15
C ASN A 145 -12.13 -3.94 22.70
N TRP A 146 -10.87 -4.38 22.57
CA TRP A 146 -9.77 -3.55 22.05
C TRP A 146 -8.98 -4.26 20.94
N LYS A 147 -8.31 -3.49 20.08
CA LYS A 147 -7.35 -3.97 19.09
C LYS A 147 -6.27 -2.94 18.80
N ILE A 148 -5.13 -3.40 18.28
CA ILE A 148 -4.13 -2.53 17.65
C ILE A 148 -4.33 -2.55 16.13
N ALA A 149 -4.17 -1.39 15.50
CA ALA A 149 -4.11 -1.24 14.05
C ALA A 149 -2.96 -0.29 13.66
N VAL A 150 -2.70 -0.18 12.36
CA VAL A 150 -1.99 0.94 11.75
C VAL A 150 -2.88 1.42 10.62
N GLU A 151 -3.32 2.67 10.68
CA GLU A 151 -4.27 3.29 9.74
C GLU A 151 -3.54 4.32 8.87
N ASP A 152 -3.99 4.59 7.64
CA ASP A 152 -3.19 5.41 6.70
C ASP A 152 -2.95 6.85 7.20
N TRP A 153 -3.90 7.43 7.93
CA TRP A 153 -3.75 8.75 8.59
C TRP A 153 -2.75 8.76 9.74
N SER A 154 -2.38 7.59 10.30
CA SER A 154 -1.46 7.46 11.44
C SER A 154 0.01 7.41 11.03
N GLU A 155 0.32 7.53 9.73
CA GLU A 155 1.69 7.59 9.18
C GLU A 155 2.59 6.42 9.62
N GLY A 156 2.01 5.23 9.77
CA GLY A 156 2.73 4.02 10.21
C GLY A 156 2.80 3.83 11.73
N LYS A 157 2.28 4.76 12.54
CA LYS A 157 2.21 4.62 13.99
C LYS A 157 1.12 3.61 14.39
N PRO A 158 1.32 2.79 15.44
CA PRO A 158 0.26 1.93 15.95
C PRO A 158 -0.83 2.76 16.63
N VAL A 159 -2.07 2.36 16.46
CA VAL A 159 -3.24 2.96 17.13
C VAL A 159 -4.00 1.92 17.94
N LEU A 160 -4.44 2.29 19.15
CA LEU A 160 -5.34 1.54 20.00
C LEU A 160 -6.77 1.93 19.65
N ARG A 161 -7.57 0.93 19.27
CA ARG A 161 -9.01 1.06 19.06
C ARG A 161 -9.77 0.30 20.12
N PHE A 162 -10.79 0.94 20.67
CA PHE A 162 -11.87 0.27 21.38
C PHE A 162 -13.04 0.04 20.41
N ALA A 163 -13.84 -1.01 20.65
CA ALA A 163 -15.05 -1.27 19.87
C ALA A 163 -16.06 -0.12 20.05
N ASN A 164 -16.86 0.18 19.03
CA ASN A 164 -17.86 1.26 19.04
C ASN A 164 -17.32 2.70 19.28
N ASP A 165 -16.03 2.88 19.52
CA ASP A 165 -15.42 4.20 19.61
C ASP A 165 -15.02 4.73 18.23
N PRO A 166 -15.45 5.96 17.87
CA PRO A 166 -15.16 6.53 16.57
C PRO A 166 -13.69 6.95 16.43
N ILE A 167 -13.07 7.41 17.52
CA ILE A 167 -11.73 8.01 17.52
C ILE A 167 -10.74 7.07 18.23
N PRO A 168 -9.68 6.60 17.54
CA PRO A 168 -8.62 5.79 18.13
C PRO A 168 -7.56 6.66 18.84
N TYR A 169 -6.66 6.01 19.57
CA TYR A 169 -5.51 6.67 20.22
C TYR A 169 -4.20 6.21 19.57
N ILE A 170 -3.32 7.12 19.16
CA ILE A 170 -1.94 6.77 18.76
C ILE A 170 -1.19 6.23 19.99
N VAL A 171 -0.45 5.14 19.83
CA VAL A 171 0.24 4.43 20.91
C VAL A 171 1.75 4.66 20.83
N THR A 172 2.34 5.17 21.91
CA THR A 172 3.80 5.18 22.09
C THR A 172 4.18 4.38 23.34
N ILE A 173 4.96 3.32 23.17
CA ILE A 173 5.54 2.55 24.29
C ILE A 173 6.88 3.20 24.65
N ASN A 174 6.96 3.81 25.84
CA ASN A 174 8.02 4.76 26.18
C ASN A 174 9.33 4.11 26.70
N GLY A 175 9.38 2.78 26.82
CA GLY A 175 10.56 2.05 27.31
C GLY A 175 10.80 2.10 28.82
N ASP A 176 10.30 3.13 29.51
CA ASP A 176 10.29 3.32 30.97
C ASP A 176 9.20 2.50 31.70
N GLY A 177 8.57 1.53 31.03
CA GLY A 177 7.40 0.79 31.55
C GLY A 177 6.07 1.53 31.42
N THR A 178 6.02 2.67 30.72
CA THR A 178 4.79 3.43 30.47
C THR A 178 4.35 3.41 29.01
N VAL A 179 3.10 3.77 28.77
CA VAL A 179 2.51 4.03 27.46
C VAL A 179 1.94 5.45 27.43
N SER A 180 2.11 6.14 26.29
CA SER A 180 1.39 7.35 25.95
C SER A 180 0.30 7.01 24.94
N LEU A 181 -0.92 7.47 25.19
CA LEU A 181 -2.09 7.37 24.32
C LEU A 181 -2.45 8.77 23.84
N GLU A 182 -2.29 9.05 22.56
CA GLU A 182 -2.46 10.39 21.98
C GLU A 182 -3.74 10.47 21.13
N ASN A 183 -4.56 11.48 21.38
CA ASN A 183 -5.78 11.82 20.64
C ASN A 183 -5.99 13.36 20.70
N SER A 184 -6.98 13.86 21.44
CA SER A 184 -7.14 15.30 21.74
C SER A 184 -6.09 15.87 22.70
N GLY A 185 -5.35 14.99 23.36
CA GLY A 185 -4.19 15.28 24.22
C GLY A 185 -3.29 14.04 24.30
N VAL A 186 -2.19 14.14 25.05
CA VAL A 186 -1.24 13.03 25.24
C VAL A 186 -1.39 12.48 26.66
N TYR A 187 -2.08 11.35 26.78
CA TYR A 187 -2.45 10.72 28.05
C TYR A 187 -1.42 9.66 28.45
N LYS A 188 -0.73 9.82 29.59
CA LYS A 188 0.34 8.90 30.03
C LYS A 188 -0.17 7.90 31.07
N PHE A 189 0.18 6.62 30.91
CA PHE A 189 -0.19 5.51 31.80
C PHE A 189 1.00 4.62 32.14
N THR A 190 1.09 4.14 33.38
CA THR A 190 1.99 3.04 33.75
C THR A 190 1.41 1.71 33.28
N ILE A 191 2.24 0.86 32.66
CA ILE A 191 1.87 -0.49 32.24
C ILE A 191 2.17 -1.46 33.39
N LEU A 192 1.14 -2.04 34.00
CA LEU A 192 1.28 -3.16 34.93
C LEU A 192 0.90 -4.46 34.23
N LYS A 193 1.65 -5.55 34.42
CA LYS A 193 1.23 -6.88 33.95
C LYS A 193 0.15 -7.42 34.90
N LYS A 194 -0.93 -8.00 34.33
CA LYS A 194 -1.90 -8.82 35.08
C LYS A 194 -1.35 -10.23 35.29
#